data_AF-A0A3C1C7K5-F1
#
_entry.id   AF-A0A3C1C7K5-F1
#
_cell.length_a   1.000
_cell.length_b   1.000
_cell.length_c   1.000
_cell.angle_alpha   90.00
_cell.angle_beta   90.00
_cell.angle_gamma   90.00
#
_symmetry.space_group_name_H-M   'P 1'
#
loop_
_entity.id
_entity.type
_entity.pdbx_description
1 polymer ?
#
loop_
_entity_poly.entity_id
_entity_poly.type
_entity_poly.pdbx_seq_one_letter_code
_entity_poly.pdbx_strand_id
1 'polypeptide(L)'
;TLGWPEDTEDLRYFYPTSALVTGYDIIFFWVARMIMAGMEFTGQSPFKEVYIHGLIRDKQGRKMSKSLGNGIDPLDIVEEYGADALKFTLAYNCAAGQDILLDKESFKLGSKFANKVWNASRYILMNLEGRTLLEEHALAYSDTDRWIFHRLNEAAKTASQAFESWRFNDAAQAVYSYFWNDFCDWYIEASKLSTKSGSESEKDRSTTMLLRVLEESLRLLHPFLPFVTEEIYGMLPNATGRLIVASYPVWTKDRESPEIESQFKALQEIVTLVRTLRSEFQIAPEISIPLSLEFDDSFSHGRFIQNHIELISLLAGASSVLIAKGPEKGSVSLVGSGFTVHVQVRGLLDIAKLIDRLSREAERERAYIEKLKTKLGNQTFLSSAPTHIIEKEKEKLTLSMAKAAKLELYIEELS
;
A
#
# COMPACT_ATOMS: atom_id res chain seq x y z
N THR A 1 4.05 -40.66 -6.86
CA THR A 1 3.14 -39.56 -6.46
C THR A 1 1.69 -39.95 -6.72
N LEU A 2 1.34 -40.41 -7.92
CA LEU A 2 -0.04 -40.80 -8.28
C LEU A 2 -0.20 -42.34 -8.44
N GLY A 3 0.73 -43.14 -7.91
CA GLY A 3 0.64 -44.61 -7.98
C GLY A 3 1.06 -45.27 -9.30
N TRP A 4 1.54 -44.52 -10.30
CA TRP A 4 2.18 -45.10 -11.49
C TRP A 4 3.31 -46.09 -11.08
N PRO A 5 3.45 -47.26 -11.74
CA PRO A 5 2.83 -47.66 -13.02
C PRO A 5 1.40 -48.21 -12.96
N GLU A 6 0.79 -48.31 -11.78
CA GLU A 6 -0.58 -48.80 -11.65
C GLU A 6 -1.61 -47.78 -12.16
N ASP A 7 -2.73 -48.26 -12.73
CA ASP A 7 -3.86 -47.43 -13.16
C ASP A 7 -4.76 -47.06 -11.97
N THR A 8 -4.26 -46.14 -11.15
CA THR A 8 -4.96 -45.66 -9.96
C THR A 8 -6.00 -44.59 -10.29
N GLU A 9 -6.96 -44.40 -9.39
CA GLU A 9 -7.94 -43.30 -9.48
C GLU A 9 -7.25 -41.92 -9.49
N ASP A 10 -6.25 -41.72 -8.63
CA ASP A 10 -5.48 -40.48 -8.56
C ASP A 10 -4.74 -40.16 -9.87
N LEU A 11 -4.18 -41.19 -10.53
CA LEU A 11 -3.53 -41.01 -11.82
C LEU A 11 -4.53 -40.53 -12.86
N ARG A 12 -5.71 -41.16 -12.96
CA ARG A 12 -6.74 -40.77 -13.93
C ARG A 12 -7.32 -39.39 -13.67
N TYR A 13 -7.42 -38.99 -12.40
CA TYR A 13 -8.06 -37.72 -12.02
C TYR A 13 -7.09 -36.54 -12.07
N PHE A 14 -5.87 -36.68 -11.54
CA PHE A 14 -4.93 -35.57 -11.34
C PHE A 14 -3.84 -35.46 -12.42
N TYR A 15 -3.74 -36.42 -13.34
CA TYR A 15 -2.80 -36.36 -14.47
C TYR A 15 -3.53 -36.00 -15.78
N PRO A 16 -3.03 -35.02 -16.56
CA PRO A 16 -1.85 -34.19 -16.29
C PRO A 16 -2.11 -33.10 -15.23
N THR A 17 -1.07 -32.75 -14.46
CA THR A 17 -1.21 -31.74 -13.40
C THR A 17 -1.39 -30.33 -13.97
N SER A 18 -1.98 -29.42 -13.19
CA SER A 18 -2.24 -28.06 -13.67
C SER A 18 -0.96 -27.28 -13.95
N ALA A 19 0.01 -27.31 -13.04
CA ALA A 19 1.26 -26.58 -13.20
C ALA A 19 2.45 -27.24 -12.51
N LEU A 20 3.65 -26.99 -13.04
CA LEU A 20 4.93 -27.23 -12.38
C LEU A 20 5.57 -25.89 -12.01
N VAL A 21 5.85 -25.69 -10.72
CA VAL A 21 6.56 -24.50 -10.21
C VAL A 21 8.00 -24.88 -9.88
N THR A 22 8.99 -24.21 -10.50
CA THR A 22 10.40 -24.51 -10.24
C THR A 22 11.36 -23.38 -10.59
N GLY A 23 12.60 -23.47 -10.12
CA GLY A 23 13.69 -22.56 -10.48
C GLY A 23 14.29 -22.89 -11.85
N TYR A 24 14.85 -21.87 -12.53
CA TYR A 24 15.43 -22.09 -13.86
C TYR A 24 16.67 -23.00 -13.87
N ASP A 25 17.31 -23.23 -12.72
CA ASP A 25 18.56 -24.00 -12.65
C ASP A 25 18.38 -25.51 -12.88
N ILE A 26 17.15 -26.01 -12.85
CA ILE A 26 16.84 -27.43 -13.09
C ILE A 26 15.91 -27.68 -14.29
N ILE A 27 15.77 -26.71 -15.21
CA ILE A 27 14.95 -26.88 -16.43
C ILE A 27 15.35 -28.15 -17.21
N PHE A 28 16.64 -28.30 -17.54
CA PHE A 28 17.09 -29.46 -18.33
C PHE A 28 17.23 -30.74 -17.51
N PHE A 29 17.60 -30.62 -16.24
CA PHE A 29 17.85 -31.78 -15.38
C PHE A 29 16.57 -32.38 -14.80
N TRP A 30 15.48 -31.62 -14.74
CA TRP A 30 14.22 -32.03 -14.13
C TRP A 30 13.05 -31.86 -15.10
N VAL A 31 12.71 -30.62 -15.48
CA VAL A 31 11.50 -30.31 -16.27
C VAL A 31 11.50 -31.06 -17.59
N ALA A 32 12.58 -30.97 -18.37
CA ALA A 32 12.71 -31.67 -19.65
C ALA A 32 12.65 -33.19 -19.47
N ARG A 33 13.26 -33.73 -18.40
CA ARG A 33 13.22 -35.17 -18.11
C ARG A 33 11.81 -35.66 -17.77
N MET A 34 11.06 -34.88 -16.99
CA MET A 34 9.66 -35.18 -16.70
C MET A 34 8.81 -35.17 -17.97
N ILE A 35 9.00 -34.19 -18.86
CA ILE A 35 8.27 -34.13 -20.13
C ILE A 35 8.58 -35.36 -20.98
N MET A 36 9.86 -35.70 -21.17
CA MET A 36 10.27 -36.88 -21.95
C MET A 36 9.67 -38.18 -21.37
N ALA A 37 9.78 -38.38 -20.05
CA ALA A 37 9.23 -39.57 -19.40
C ALA A 37 7.69 -39.61 -19.45
N GLY A 38 7.02 -38.48 -19.26
CA GLY A 38 5.57 -38.37 -19.40
C GLY A 38 5.12 -38.74 -20.80
N MET A 39 5.73 -38.15 -21.83
CA MET A 39 5.40 -38.44 -23.23
C MET A 39 5.67 -39.89 -23.59
N GLU A 40 6.79 -40.47 -23.14
CA GLU A 40 7.13 -41.88 -23.41
C GLU A 40 6.13 -42.85 -22.74
N PHE A 41 5.82 -42.64 -21.46
CA PHE A 41 5.05 -43.61 -20.68
C PHE A 41 3.54 -43.40 -20.71
N THR A 42 3.05 -42.20 -21.01
CA THR A 42 1.61 -41.87 -20.99
C THR A 42 1.11 -41.30 -22.32
N GLY A 43 2.00 -40.91 -23.23
CA GLY A 43 1.64 -40.23 -24.47
C GLY A 43 1.18 -38.77 -24.27
N GLN A 44 1.30 -38.22 -23.06
CA GLN A 44 0.82 -36.87 -22.71
C GLN A 44 1.89 -36.06 -21.97
N SER A 45 1.80 -34.73 -22.07
CA SER A 45 2.63 -33.84 -21.24
C SER A 45 2.23 -34.01 -19.75
N PRO A 46 3.19 -34.11 -18.81
CA PRO A 46 2.88 -34.34 -17.40
C PRO A 46 2.21 -33.16 -16.67
N PHE A 47 2.32 -31.96 -17.24
CA PHE A 47 1.73 -30.73 -16.71
C PHE A 47 1.24 -29.84 -17.86
N LYS A 48 0.23 -29.01 -17.59
CA LYS A 48 -0.33 -28.06 -18.55
C LYS A 48 0.51 -26.79 -18.66
N GLU A 49 1.01 -26.29 -17.53
CA GLU A 49 1.80 -25.06 -17.46
C GLU A 49 3.11 -25.27 -16.67
N VAL A 50 4.14 -24.46 -16.98
CA VAL A 50 5.39 -24.43 -16.23
C VAL A 50 5.68 -22.99 -15.80
N TYR A 51 5.65 -22.75 -14.49
CA TYR A 51 6.04 -21.47 -13.91
C TYR A 51 7.50 -21.55 -13.44
N ILE A 52 8.36 -20.80 -14.13
CA ILE A 52 9.79 -20.70 -13.82
C ILE A 52 10.05 -19.43 -13.02
N HIS A 53 10.42 -19.59 -11.75
CA HIS A 53 10.84 -18.47 -10.90
C HIS A 53 12.36 -18.29 -10.89
N GLY A 54 12.82 -17.09 -10.52
CA GLY A 54 14.23 -16.81 -10.29
C GLY A 54 14.76 -17.49 -9.02
N LEU A 55 16.07 -17.38 -8.80
CA LEU A 55 16.73 -17.86 -7.60
C LEU A 55 16.85 -16.76 -6.57
N ILE A 56 16.91 -17.15 -5.30
CA ILE A 56 17.28 -16.23 -4.22
C ILE A 56 18.80 -16.05 -4.24
N ARG A 57 19.24 -14.79 -4.20
CA ARG A 57 20.65 -14.38 -4.20
C ARG A 57 20.89 -13.39 -3.07
N ASP A 58 22.15 -13.27 -2.67
CA ASP A 58 22.53 -12.20 -1.75
C ASP A 58 22.40 -10.81 -2.41
N LYS A 59 22.55 -9.74 -1.62
CA LYS A 59 22.47 -8.35 -2.11
C LYS A 59 23.52 -8.00 -3.17
N GLN A 60 24.56 -8.81 -3.36
CA GLN A 60 25.57 -8.64 -4.41
C GLN A 60 25.26 -9.48 -5.66
N GLY A 61 24.14 -10.21 -5.69
CA GLY A 61 23.75 -11.05 -6.82
C GLY A 61 24.48 -12.40 -6.88
N ARG A 62 25.16 -12.82 -5.81
CA ARG A 62 25.82 -14.12 -5.76
C ARG A 62 24.82 -15.20 -5.34
N LYS A 63 24.95 -16.39 -5.95
CA LYS A 63 24.14 -17.55 -5.56
C LYS A 63 24.40 -17.85 -4.08
N MET A 64 23.33 -18.11 -3.32
CA MET A 64 23.47 -18.51 -1.92
C MET A 64 24.14 -19.89 -1.84
N SER A 65 25.17 -20.01 -1.01
CA SER A 65 25.89 -21.27 -0.80
C SER A 65 26.51 -21.34 0.59
N LYS A 66 26.63 -22.56 1.13
CA LYS A 66 27.30 -22.80 2.41
C LYS A 66 28.77 -22.36 2.39
N SER A 67 29.47 -22.56 1.27
CA SER A 67 30.88 -22.20 1.11
C SER A 67 31.15 -20.70 1.15
N LEU A 68 30.19 -19.88 0.68
CA LEU A 68 30.30 -18.42 0.74
C LEU A 68 29.77 -17.83 2.05
N GLY A 69 29.18 -18.66 2.93
CA GLY A 69 28.56 -18.21 4.18
C GLY A 69 27.41 -17.21 3.98
N ASN A 70 26.89 -17.08 2.75
CA ASN A 70 25.84 -16.12 2.39
C ASN A 70 24.44 -16.77 2.30
N GLY A 71 24.32 -18.03 2.74
CA GLY A 71 23.05 -18.72 2.85
C GLY A 71 22.22 -18.17 4.01
N ILE A 72 20.91 -18.05 3.78
CA ILE A 72 19.94 -17.72 4.82
C ILE A 72 19.14 -18.99 5.08
N ASP A 73 19.19 -19.49 6.32
CA ASP A 73 18.29 -20.57 6.73
C ASP A 73 16.87 -19.99 6.86
N PRO A 74 15.85 -20.53 6.16
CA PRO A 74 14.49 -20.05 6.32
C PRO A 74 13.98 -20.17 7.76
N LEU A 75 14.46 -21.14 8.55
CA LEU A 75 14.04 -21.30 9.95
C LEU A 75 14.58 -20.18 10.84
N ASP A 76 15.79 -19.68 10.60
CA ASP A 76 16.31 -18.48 11.28
C ASP A 76 15.39 -17.28 11.04
N ILE A 77 14.90 -17.12 9.80
CA ILE A 77 13.97 -16.03 9.45
C ILE A 77 12.61 -16.23 10.10
N VAL A 78 12.11 -17.47 10.17
CA VAL A 78 10.86 -17.77 10.87
C VAL A 78 10.97 -17.45 12.36
N GLU A 79 12.09 -17.80 12.99
CA GLU A 79 12.35 -17.51 14.41
C GLU A 79 12.46 -15.99 14.66
N GLU A 80 13.15 -15.25 13.79
CA GLU A 80 13.40 -13.82 13.96
C GLU A 80 12.21 -12.93 13.55
N TYR A 81 11.54 -13.25 12.43
CA TYR A 81 10.52 -12.39 11.81
C TYR A 81 9.13 -13.03 11.67
N GLY A 82 9.02 -14.36 11.78
CA GLY A 82 7.78 -15.12 11.60
C GLY A 82 7.62 -15.72 10.19
N ALA A 83 6.85 -16.81 10.11
CA ALA A 83 6.61 -17.52 8.84
C ALA A 83 5.84 -16.67 7.82
N ASP A 84 4.89 -15.86 8.27
CA ASP A 84 4.17 -14.92 7.41
C ASP A 84 5.10 -13.85 6.83
N ALA A 85 6.08 -13.39 7.61
CA ALA A 85 7.06 -12.42 7.12
C ALA A 85 7.93 -13.00 6.00
N LEU A 86 8.39 -14.24 6.16
CA LEU A 86 9.11 -14.99 5.13
C LEU A 86 8.25 -15.13 3.87
N LYS A 87 7.03 -15.67 3.98
CA LYS A 87 6.13 -15.91 2.85
C LYS A 87 5.80 -14.62 2.10
N PHE A 88 5.35 -13.59 2.82
CA PHE A 88 4.95 -12.33 2.22
C PHE A 88 6.13 -11.63 1.54
N THR A 89 7.30 -11.56 2.20
CA THR A 89 8.48 -10.89 1.62
C THR A 89 8.94 -11.58 0.34
N LEU A 90 8.92 -12.92 0.30
CA LEU A 90 9.26 -13.67 -0.90
C LEU A 90 8.24 -13.42 -2.02
N ALA A 91 6.94 -13.53 -1.73
CA ALA A 91 5.89 -13.28 -2.72
C ALA A 91 5.97 -11.86 -3.29
N TYR A 92 6.11 -10.85 -2.42
CA TYR A 92 6.16 -9.44 -2.79
C TYR A 92 7.35 -9.08 -3.69
N ASN A 93 8.51 -9.72 -3.48
CA ASN A 93 9.73 -9.45 -4.24
C ASN A 93 9.98 -10.43 -5.40
N CYS A 94 9.14 -11.45 -5.58
CA CYS A 94 9.27 -12.45 -6.65
C CYS A 94 8.73 -11.92 -7.98
N ALA A 95 9.36 -10.87 -8.52
CA ALA A 95 9.05 -10.39 -9.86
C ALA A 95 9.35 -11.50 -10.88
N ALA A 96 8.38 -11.78 -11.76
CA ALA A 96 8.47 -12.88 -12.72
C ALA A 96 9.77 -12.81 -13.55
N GLY A 97 10.50 -13.92 -13.61
CA GLY A 97 11.72 -14.06 -14.41
C GLY A 97 12.96 -13.35 -13.86
N GLN A 98 12.91 -12.75 -12.67
CA GLN A 98 14.08 -12.12 -12.03
C GLN A 98 14.51 -12.87 -10.77
N ASP A 99 15.83 -12.87 -10.53
CA ASP A 99 16.38 -13.34 -9.26
C ASP A 99 16.03 -12.35 -8.14
N ILE A 100 15.80 -12.88 -6.94
CA ILE A 100 15.43 -12.07 -5.78
C ILE A 100 16.67 -11.77 -4.95
N LEU A 101 17.00 -10.48 -4.78
CA LEU A 101 18.15 -10.03 -4.00
C LEU A 101 17.76 -9.74 -2.55
N LEU A 102 18.15 -10.63 -1.64
CA LEU A 102 17.73 -10.58 -0.23
C LEU A 102 18.91 -10.66 0.74
N ASP A 103 18.66 -10.11 1.92
CA ASP A 103 19.40 -10.28 3.16
C ASP A 103 18.39 -10.46 4.30
N LYS A 104 18.86 -10.72 5.53
CA LYS A 104 17.97 -10.88 6.70
C LYS A 104 17.06 -9.65 6.91
N GLU A 105 17.60 -8.46 6.68
CA GLU A 105 16.89 -7.18 6.83
C GLU A 105 15.70 -7.02 5.88
N SER A 106 15.74 -7.65 4.71
CA SER A 106 14.67 -7.61 3.73
C SER A 106 13.34 -8.16 4.28
N PHE A 107 13.38 -9.08 5.26
CA PHE A 107 12.20 -9.67 5.88
C PHE A 107 11.48 -8.76 6.88
N LYS A 108 12.08 -7.60 7.22
CA LYS A 108 11.38 -6.53 7.96
C LYS A 108 10.13 -6.04 7.23
N LEU A 109 10.09 -6.13 5.90
CA LEU A 109 8.91 -5.79 5.11
C LEU A 109 7.69 -6.63 5.53
N GLY A 110 7.80 -7.96 5.42
CA GLY A 110 6.72 -8.86 5.79
C GLY A 110 6.38 -8.83 7.29
N SER A 111 7.40 -8.69 8.15
CA SER A 111 7.19 -8.59 9.60
C SER A 111 6.40 -7.33 9.97
N LYS A 112 6.77 -6.17 9.40
CA LYS A 112 6.02 -4.93 9.60
C LYS A 112 4.59 -5.03 9.08
N PHE A 113 4.38 -5.72 7.95
CA PHE A 113 3.04 -5.89 7.40
C PHE A 113 2.16 -6.80 8.27
N ALA A 114 2.66 -7.96 8.69
CA ALA A 114 1.94 -8.83 9.63
C ALA A 114 1.60 -8.09 10.92
N ASN A 115 2.53 -7.30 11.47
CA ASN A 115 2.27 -6.46 12.63
C ASN A 115 1.23 -5.36 12.36
N LYS A 116 1.22 -4.75 11.17
CA LYS A 116 0.18 -3.77 10.78
C LYS A 116 -1.20 -4.41 10.73
N VAL A 117 -1.32 -5.62 10.17
CA VAL A 117 -2.56 -6.43 10.18
C VAL A 117 -3.02 -6.68 11.61
N TRP A 118 -2.13 -7.18 12.47
CA TRP A 118 -2.44 -7.43 13.87
C TRP A 118 -2.92 -6.16 14.61
N ASN A 119 -2.22 -5.04 14.45
CA ASN A 119 -2.57 -3.79 15.14
C ASN A 119 -3.92 -3.22 14.67
N ALA A 120 -4.20 -3.29 13.36
CA ALA A 120 -5.49 -2.88 12.81
C ALA A 120 -6.63 -3.73 13.39
N SER A 121 -6.46 -5.06 13.39
CA SER A 121 -7.45 -5.99 13.95
C SER A 121 -7.63 -5.81 15.45
N ARG A 122 -6.54 -5.64 16.20
CA ARG A 122 -6.59 -5.35 17.64
C ARG A 122 -7.37 -4.07 17.92
N TYR A 123 -7.13 -3.00 17.16
CA TYR A 123 -7.90 -1.76 17.30
C TYR A 123 -9.40 -2.03 17.11
N ILE A 124 -9.79 -2.73 16.06
CA ILE A 124 -11.21 -3.02 15.78
C ILE A 124 -11.82 -3.88 16.89
N LEU A 125 -11.14 -4.96 17.30
CA LEU A 125 -11.59 -5.85 18.37
C LEU A 125 -11.77 -5.13 19.71
N MET A 126 -10.86 -4.20 20.04
CA MET A 126 -10.97 -3.40 21.27
C MET A 126 -12.17 -2.44 21.26
N ASN A 127 -12.68 -2.04 20.08
CA ASN A 127 -13.86 -1.19 19.98
C ASN A 127 -15.18 -1.99 20.04
N LEU A 128 -15.15 -3.32 20.17
CA LEU A 128 -16.34 -4.15 20.28
C LEU A 128 -17.01 -4.12 21.64
N GLU A 129 -16.28 -3.75 22.69
CA GLU A 129 -16.80 -3.79 24.05
C GLU A 129 -18.02 -2.88 24.20
N GLY A 130 -19.14 -3.46 24.67
CA GLY A 130 -20.40 -2.75 24.86
C GLY A 130 -21.12 -2.34 23.58
N ARG A 131 -20.73 -2.86 22.40
CA ARG A 131 -21.42 -2.61 21.13
C ARG A 131 -22.48 -3.65 20.84
N THR A 132 -23.58 -3.24 20.21
CA THR A 132 -24.56 -4.18 19.61
C THR A 132 -24.25 -4.33 18.13
N LEU A 133 -23.92 -5.55 17.69
CA LEU A 133 -23.68 -5.81 16.27
C LEU A 133 -25.00 -5.77 15.50
N LEU A 134 -24.99 -5.06 14.37
CA LEU A 134 -26.16 -4.90 13.53
C LEU A 134 -26.25 -6.00 12.48
N GLU A 135 -27.47 -6.40 12.16
CA GLU A 135 -27.75 -7.27 11.02
C GLU A 135 -27.47 -6.56 9.69
N GLU A 136 -27.12 -7.31 8.65
CA GLU A 136 -26.70 -6.76 7.36
C GLU A 136 -27.73 -5.80 6.74
N HIS A 137 -29.02 -6.13 6.81
CA HIS A 137 -30.10 -5.31 6.25
C HIS A 137 -30.32 -3.99 7.00
N ALA A 138 -29.78 -3.85 8.22
CA ALA A 138 -29.85 -2.63 9.02
C ALA A 138 -28.64 -1.70 8.79
N LEU A 139 -27.63 -2.13 8.03
CA LEU A 139 -26.42 -1.35 7.78
C LEU A 139 -26.64 -0.32 6.68
N ALA A 140 -26.62 0.95 7.06
CA ALA A 140 -26.50 2.06 6.12
C ALA A 140 -25.02 2.35 5.85
N TYR A 141 -24.64 2.36 4.56
CA TYR A 141 -23.27 2.61 4.13
C TYR A 141 -23.04 4.11 3.96
N SER A 142 -22.04 4.65 4.67
CA SER A 142 -21.55 6.01 4.38
C SER A 142 -20.71 6.04 3.10
N ASP A 143 -20.39 7.24 2.63
CA ASP A 143 -19.50 7.42 1.47
C ASP A 143 -18.12 6.79 1.73
N THR A 144 -17.60 6.88 2.95
CA THR A 144 -16.38 6.18 3.38
C THR A 144 -16.48 4.65 3.31
N ASP A 145 -17.65 4.09 3.63
CA ASP A 145 -17.88 2.64 3.54
C ASP A 145 -17.92 2.19 2.08
N ARG A 146 -18.68 2.91 1.25
CA ARG A 146 -18.75 2.65 -0.20
C ARG A 146 -17.37 2.74 -0.84
N TRP A 147 -16.59 3.74 -0.44
CA TRP A 147 -15.22 3.90 -0.86
C TRP A 147 -14.36 2.67 -0.52
N ILE A 148 -14.32 2.24 0.74
CA ILE A 148 -13.43 1.13 1.12
C ILE A 148 -13.86 -0.20 0.50
N PHE A 149 -15.17 -0.44 0.32
CA PHE A 149 -15.64 -1.64 -0.39
C PHE A 149 -15.28 -1.60 -1.87
N HIS A 150 -15.32 -0.42 -2.50
CA HIS A 150 -14.82 -0.24 -3.86
C HIS A 150 -13.31 -0.56 -3.95
N ARG A 151 -12.50 -0.06 -3.01
CA ARG A 151 -11.05 -0.35 -2.94
C ARG A 151 -10.76 -1.84 -2.72
N LEU A 152 -11.51 -2.50 -1.82
CA LEU A 152 -11.42 -3.95 -1.60
C LEU A 152 -11.76 -4.73 -2.87
N ASN A 153 -12.81 -4.31 -3.58
CA ASN A 153 -13.28 -4.93 -4.82
C ASN A 153 -12.23 -4.84 -5.94
N GLU A 154 -11.58 -3.68 -6.09
CA GLU A 154 -10.49 -3.49 -7.06
C GLU A 154 -9.22 -4.27 -6.67
N ALA A 155 -8.92 -4.38 -5.37
CA ALA A 155 -7.82 -5.21 -4.88
C ALA A 155 -8.07 -6.70 -5.16
N ALA A 156 -9.28 -7.19 -4.90
CA ALA A 156 -9.70 -8.55 -5.21
C ALA A 156 -9.62 -8.85 -6.71
N LYS A 157 -10.07 -7.92 -7.56
CA LYS A 157 -9.94 -8.01 -9.02
C LYS A 157 -8.48 -8.12 -9.46
N THR A 158 -7.64 -7.22 -8.97
CA THR A 158 -6.21 -7.14 -9.33
C THR A 158 -5.48 -8.40 -8.87
N ALA A 159 -5.72 -8.84 -7.63
CA ALA A 159 -5.12 -10.07 -7.09
C ALA A 159 -5.57 -11.30 -7.89
N SER A 160 -6.86 -11.42 -8.23
CA SER A 160 -7.38 -12.55 -9.03
C SER A 160 -6.72 -12.62 -10.41
N GLN A 161 -6.66 -11.49 -11.14
CA GLN A 161 -6.00 -11.41 -12.44
C GLN A 161 -4.50 -11.71 -12.36
N ALA A 162 -3.86 -11.30 -11.27
CA ALA A 162 -2.45 -11.56 -11.02
C ALA A 162 -2.21 -13.06 -10.71
N PHE A 163 -3.09 -13.72 -9.95
CA PHE A 163 -3.02 -15.17 -9.73
C PHE A 163 -3.21 -15.97 -11.02
N GLU A 164 -4.20 -15.60 -11.84
CA GLU A 164 -4.44 -16.24 -13.15
C GLU A 164 -3.26 -16.10 -14.12
N SER A 165 -2.45 -15.05 -13.95
CA SER A 165 -1.27 -14.78 -14.78
C SER A 165 0.06 -15.12 -14.10
N TRP A 166 0.05 -15.86 -12.99
CA TRP A 166 1.25 -16.25 -12.22
C TRP A 166 2.08 -15.07 -11.67
N ARG A 167 1.51 -13.86 -11.60
CA ARG A 167 2.17 -12.65 -11.10
C ARG A 167 1.92 -12.48 -9.60
N PHE A 168 2.41 -13.42 -8.80
CA PHE A 168 2.19 -13.43 -7.34
C PHE A 168 2.71 -12.17 -6.64
N ASN A 169 3.75 -11.52 -7.18
CA ASN A 169 4.25 -10.25 -6.69
C ASN A 169 3.24 -9.12 -6.89
N ASP A 170 2.58 -9.05 -8.05
CA ASP A 170 1.56 -8.04 -8.34
C ASP A 170 0.35 -8.24 -7.41
N ALA A 171 -0.05 -9.49 -7.17
CA ALA A 171 -1.10 -9.82 -6.20
C ALA A 171 -0.71 -9.39 -4.77
N ALA A 172 0.51 -9.73 -4.32
CA ALA A 172 1.01 -9.33 -3.00
C ALA A 172 1.08 -7.81 -2.82
N GLN A 173 1.47 -7.08 -3.87
CA GLN A 173 1.52 -5.62 -3.89
C GLN A 173 0.12 -5.00 -3.85
N ALA A 174 -0.84 -5.56 -4.58
CA ALA A 174 -2.23 -5.09 -4.59
C ALA A 174 -2.87 -5.22 -3.20
N VAL A 175 -2.76 -6.40 -2.56
CA VAL A 175 -3.35 -6.63 -1.23
C VAL A 175 -2.65 -5.80 -0.14
N TYR A 176 -1.33 -5.58 -0.27
CA TYR A 176 -0.57 -4.70 0.61
C TYR A 176 -1.02 -3.25 0.49
N SER A 177 -1.10 -2.73 -0.74
CA SER A 177 -1.53 -1.35 -0.99
C SER A 177 -2.94 -1.11 -0.47
N TYR A 178 -3.86 -2.02 -0.73
CA TYR A 178 -5.22 -1.95 -0.19
C TYR A 178 -5.20 -1.93 1.34
N PHE A 179 -4.63 -2.95 1.98
CA PHE A 179 -4.78 -3.09 3.42
C PHE A 179 -4.02 -2.00 4.19
N TRP A 180 -2.79 -1.70 3.77
CA TRP A 180 -1.99 -0.70 4.45
C TRP A 180 -2.46 0.71 4.12
N ASN A 181 -2.51 1.06 2.83
CA ASN A 181 -2.71 2.44 2.43
C ASN A 181 -4.20 2.80 2.51
N ASP A 182 -5.09 1.98 1.95
CA ASP A 182 -6.52 2.33 1.87
C ASP A 182 -7.24 2.02 3.19
N PHE A 183 -7.12 0.79 3.69
CA PHE A 183 -7.84 0.36 4.89
C PHE A 183 -7.26 0.97 6.17
N CYS A 184 -5.97 0.83 6.43
CA CYS A 184 -5.40 1.31 7.69
C CYS A 184 -5.17 2.82 7.74
N ASP A 185 -4.54 3.41 6.72
CA ASP A 185 -4.12 4.81 6.80
C ASP A 185 -5.27 5.80 6.52
N TRP A 186 -6.37 5.33 5.91
CA TRP A 186 -7.55 6.14 5.62
C TRP A 186 -8.83 5.61 6.28
N TYR A 187 -9.29 4.39 5.99
CA TYR A 187 -10.61 3.95 6.44
C TYR A 187 -10.71 3.80 7.97
N ILE A 188 -9.73 3.16 8.61
CA ILE A 188 -9.66 3.04 10.08
C ILE A 188 -9.52 4.42 10.74
N GLU A 189 -8.79 5.35 10.14
CA GLU A 189 -8.67 6.71 10.65
C GLU A 189 -9.99 7.48 10.49
N ALA A 190 -10.68 7.33 9.36
CA ALA A 190 -11.97 7.94 9.07
C ALA A 190 -13.08 7.42 10.01
N SER A 191 -13.07 6.12 10.32
CA SER A 191 -14.06 5.51 11.21
C SER A 191 -14.01 6.06 12.64
N LYS A 192 -12.90 6.72 13.04
CA LYS A 192 -12.78 7.35 14.36
C LYS A 192 -13.78 8.48 14.58
N LEU A 193 -14.29 9.13 13.53
CA LEU A 193 -15.41 10.08 13.67
C LEU A 193 -16.65 9.37 14.22
N SER A 194 -17.01 8.24 13.64
CA SER A 194 -18.20 7.47 14.01
C SER A 194 -18.02 6.73 15.34
N THR A 195 -16.87 6.05 15.54
CA THR A 195 -16.62 5.25 16.77
C THR A 195 -16.44 6.11 18.02
N LYS A 196 -16.09 7.40 17.86
CA LYS A 196 -16.02 8.38 18.97
C LYS A 196 -17.20 9.35 19.00
N SER A 197 -18.22 9.13 18.17
CA SER A 197 -19.39 10.01 18.12
C SER A 197 -20.18 10.00 19.43
N GLY A 198 -21.09 10.96 19.63
CA GLY A 198 -22.02 10.95 20.76
C GLY A 198 -23.18 9.94 20.62
N SER A 199 -23.31 9.29 19.48
CA SER A 199 -24.46 8.42 19.15
C SER A 199 -24.07 6.95 19.27
N GLU A 200 -24.70 6.24 20.21
CA GLU A 200 -24.46 4.80 20.38
C GLU A 200 -24.85 4.00 19.13
N SER A 201 -25.91 4.39 18.41
CA SER A 201 -26.32 3.71 17.18
C SER A 201 -25.30 3.87 16.05
N GLU A 202 -24.62 5.01 15.96
CA GLU A 202 -23.57 5.23 14.94
C GLU A 202 -22.28 4.49 15.31
N LYS A 203 -21.94 4.39 16.60
CA LYS A 203 -20.84 3.54 17.06
C LYS A 203 -21.08 2.07 16.74
N ASP A 204 -22.30 1.58 16.98
CA ASP A 204 -22.71 0.22 16.69
C ASP A 204 -22.65 -0.07 15.18
N ARG A 205 -23.16 0.84 14.34
CA ARG A 205 -23.06 0.75 12.87
C ARG A 205 -21.61 0.73 12.41
N SER A 206 -20.80 1.68 12.85
CA SER A 206 -19.40 1.80 12.42
C SER A 206 -18.56 0.59 12.84
N THR A 207 -18.74 0.10 14.07
CA THR A 207 -18.00 -1.07 14.55
C THR A 207 -18.41 -2.34 13.81
N THR A 208 -19.70 -2.51 13.54
CA THR A 208 -20.20 -3.62 12.70
C THR A 208 -19.60 -3.54 11.30
N MET A 209 -19.51 -2.35 10.71
CA MET A 209 -18.92 -2.18 9.38
C MET A 209 -17.42 -2.45 9.36
N LEU A 210 -16.66 -1.97 10.35
CA LEU A 210 -15.23 -2.26 10.50
C LEU A 210 -14.96 -3.76 10.59
N LEU A 211 -15.77 -4.50 11.36
CA LEU A 211 -15.66 -5.96 11.45
C LEU A 211 -15.91 -6.64 10.11
N ARG A 212 -16.93 -6.18 9.38
CA ARG A 212 -17.25 -6.72 8.06
C ARG A 212 -16.09 -6.53 7.09
N VAL A 213 -15.59 -5.30 6.98
CA VAL A 213 -14.45 -5.00 6.08
C VAL A 213 -13.19 -5.77 6.51
N LEU A 214 -12.95 -5.91 7.81
CA LEU A 214 -11.82 -6.68 8.33
C LEU A 214 -11.93 -8.16 7.97
N GLU A 215 -13.10 -8.79 8.16
CA GLU A 215 -13.34 -10.20 7.82
C GLU A 215 -12.99 -10.47 6.34
N GLU A 216 -13.49 -9.64 5.42
CA GLU A 216 -13.22 -9.81 3.99
C GLU A 216 -11.74 -9.54 3.66
N SER A 217 -11.13 -8.57 4.35
CA SER A 217 -9.71 -8.25 4.21
C SER A 217 -8.82 -9.43 4.62
N LEU A 218 -9.16 -10.15 5.70
CA LEU A 218 -8.40 -11.32 6.14
C LEU A 218 -8.46 -12.43 5.09
N ARG A 219 -9.64 -12.65 4.46
CA ARG A 219 -9.78 -13.58 3.33
C ARG A 219 -8.90 -13.19 2.15
N LEU A 220 -8.85 -11.90 1.80
CA LEU A 220 -7.98 -11.39 0.74
C LEU A 220 -6.49 -11.63 1.03
N LEU A 221 -6.07 -11.43 2.28
CA LEU A 221 -4.68 -11.52 2.73
C LEU A 221 -4.18 -12.96 2.97
N HIS A 222 -5.09 -13.89 3.25
CA HIS A 222 -4.76 -15.25 3.71
C HIS A 222 -3.74 -16.01 2.84
N PRO A 223 -3.75 -15.94 1.49
CA PRO A 223 -2.74 -16.61 0.67
C PRO A 223 -1.29 -16.20 1.01
N PHE A 224 -1.08 -14.96 1.48
CA PHE A 224 0.23 -14.40 1.77
C PHE A 224 0.60 -14.41 3.26
N LEU A 225 -0.40 -14.31 4.15
CA LEU A 225 -0.24 -14.20 5.60
C LEU A 225 -1.08 -15.26 6.35
N PRO A 226 -0.97 -16.55 6.04
CA PRO A 226 -1.92 -17.56 6.51
C PRO A 226 -2.00 -17.70 8.03
N PHE A 227 -0.91 -17.49 8.79
CA PHE A 227 -0.93 -17.77 10.22
C PHE A 227 -1.62 -16.65 11.01
N VAL A 228 -1.16 -15.42 10.83
CA VAL A 228 -1.72 -14.25 11.53
C VAL A 228 -3.16 -13.98 11.10
N THR A 229 -3.50 -14.20 9.83
CA THR A 229 -4.88 -14.00 9.37
C THR A 229 -5.83 -15.05 9.92
N GLU A 230 -5.43 -16.33 9.99
CA GLU A 230 -6.24 -17.40 10.59
C GLU A 230 -6.45 -17.16 12.09
N GLU A 231 -5.39 -16.77 12.81
CA GLU A 231 -5.46 -16.45 14.24
C GLU A 231 -6.43 -15.29 14.51
N ILE A 232 -6.30 -14.18 13.77
CA ILE A 232 -7.19 -13.03 13.91
C ILE A 232 -8.63 -13.41 13.53
N TYR A 233 -8.81 -14.19 12.46
CA TYR A 233 -10.14 -14.62 12.03
C TYR A 233 -10.84 -15.40 13.14
N GLY A 234 -10.15 -16.29 13.83
CA GLY A 234 -10.68 -17.02 14.98
C GLY A 234 -11.12 -16.14 16.16
N MET A 235 -10.66 -14.88 16.22
CA MET A 235 -11.06 -13.90 17.23
C MET A 235 -12.29 -13.09 16.83
N LEU A 236 -12.72 -13.13 15.56
CA LEU A 236 -13.82 -12.31 15.08
C LEU A 236 -15.18 -12.91 15.52
N PRO A 237 -16.11 -12.10 16.06
CA PRO A 237 -17.43 -12.60 16.44
C PRO A 237 -18.28 -13.02 15.24
N ASN A 238 -17.97 -12.51 14.04
CA ASN A 238 -18.62 -12.85 12.78
C ASN A 238 -17.88 -13.93 11.97
N ALA A 239 -16.87 -14.60 12.54
CA ALA A 239 -16.17 -15.69 11.86
C ALA A 239 -17.04 -16.94 11.74
N THR A 240 -16.96 -17.60 10.58
CA THR A 240 -17.64 -18.86 10.33
C THR A 240 -16.65 -19.92 9.87
N GLY A 241 -16.51 -20.99 10.65
CA GLY A 241 -15.54 -22.04 10.36
C GLY A 241 -14.08 -21.56 10.42
N ARG A 242 -13.25 -22.06 9.51
CA ARG A 242 -11.83 -21.70 9.39
C ARG A 242 -11.60 -20.80 8.19
N LEU A 243 -10.66 -19.87 8.29
CA LEU A 243 -10.36 -18.92 7.22
C LEU A 243 -9.84 -19.63 5.97
N ILE A 244 -9.01 -20.66 6.15
CA ILE A 244 -8.44 -21.45 5.05
C ILE A 244 -9.46 -22.10 4.10
N VAL A 245 -10.70 -22.32 4.56
CA VAL A 245 -11.79 -22.88 3.72
C VAL A 245 -12.82 -21.83 3.30
N ALA A 246 -12.64 -20.57 3.69
CA ALA A 246 -13.54 -19.50 3.34
C ALA A 246 -13.42 -19.13 1.86
N SER A 247 -14.52 -18.65 1.27
CA SER A 247 -14.52 -18.20 -0.12
C SER A 247 -13.65 -16.95 -0.29
N TYR A 248 -12.72 -17.00 -1.23
CA TYR A 248 -11.86 -15.86 -1.53
C TYR A 248 -12.69 -14.67 -2.07
N PRO A 249 -12.37 -13.41 -1.73
CA PRO A 249 -13.09 -12.26 -2.24
C PRO A 249 -12.95 -12.18 -3.76
N VAL A 250 -14.07 -11.98 -4.46
CA VAL A 250 -14.13 -11.85 -5.91
C VAL A 250 -14.72 -10.51 -6.29
N TRP A 251 -14.32 -9.99 -7.44
CA TRP A 251 -14.86 -8.73 -7.94
C TRP A 251 -16.36 -8.86 -8.22
N THR A 252 -17.12 -7.84 -7.84
CA THR A 252 -18.55 -7.74 -8.14
C THR A 252 -18.92 -6.32 -8.60
N LYS A 253 -19.89 -6.23 -9.51
CA LYS A 253 -20.29 -4.94 -10.11
C LYS A 253 -21.01 -4.00 -9.14
N ASP A 254 -21.73 -4.57 -8.16
CA ASP A 254 -22.48 -3.82 -7.14
C ASP A 254 -21.59 -3.03 -6.17
N ARG A 255 -20.31 -3.40 -6.06
CA ARG A 255 -19.32 -2.70 -5.23
C ARG A 255 -18.55 -1.62 -5.98
N GLU A 256 -18.84 -1.41 -7.26
CA GLU A 256 -18.23 -0.31 -8.00
C GLU A 256 -18.80 1.04 -7.55
N SER A 257 -17.93 1.96 -7.15
CA SER A 257 -18.31 3.33 -6.80
C SER A 257 -17.28 4.33 -7.35
N PRO A 258 -17.10 4.40 -8.69
CA PRO A 258 -16.05 5.24 -9.30
C PRO A 258 -16.21 6.73 -9.01
N GLU A 259 -17.46 7.22 -8.87
CA GLU A 259 -17.73 8.60 -8.48
C GLU A 259 -17.24 8.89 -7.06
N ILE A 260 -17.53 7.99 -6.11
CA ILE A 260 -17.06 8.09 -4.72
C ILE A 260 -15.52 7.99 -4.68
N GLU A 261 -14.92 7.12 -5.47
CA GLU A 261 -13.45 7.02 -5.57
C GLU A 261 -12.82 8.33 -6.03
N SER A 262 -13.35 8.95 -7.09
CA SER A 262 -12.84 10.25 -7.58
C SER A 262 -12.99 11.34 -6.53
N GLN A 263 -14.14 11.39 -5.86
CA GLN A 263 -14.44 12.35 -4.80
C GLN A 263 -13.53 12.16 -3.57
N PHE A 264 -13.34 10.91 -3.13
CA PHE A 264 -12.48 10.58 -2.00
C PHE A 264 -11.01 10.83 -2.30
N LYS A 265 -10.57 10.62 -3.54
CA LYS A 265 -9.20 10.96 -3.98
C LYS A 265 -8.91 12.45 -3.84
N ALA A 266 -9.86 13.32 -4.18
CA ALA A 266 -9.70 14.77 -3.96
C ALA A 266 -9.61 15.11 -2.47
N LEU A 267 -10.39 14.44 -1.61
CA LEU A 267 -10.27 14.56 -0.15
C LEU A 267 -8.88 14.12 0.35
N GLN A 268 -8.39 12.98 -0.14
CA GLN A 268 -7.05 12.47 0.20
C GLN A 268 -5.95 13.45 -0.23
N GLU A 269 -6.10 14.09 -1.39
CA GLU A 269 -5.16 15.11 -1.88
C GLU A 269 -5.10 16.31 -0.93
N ILE A 270 -6.25 16.87 -0.51
CA ILE A 270 -6.33 17.96 0.48
C ILE A 270 -5.57 17.59 1.76
N VAL A 271 -5.92 16.43 2.35
CA VAL A 271 -5.32 15.98 3.61
C VAL A 271 -3.81 15.73 3.45
N THR A 272 -3.39 15.16 2.32
CA THR A 272 -1.97 14.87 2.05
C THR A 272 -1.15 16.13 1.87
N LEU A 273 -1.69 17.15 1.18
CA LEU A 273 -1.06 18.45 1.05
C LEU A 273 -0.80 19.08 2.43
N VAL A 274 -1.82 19.09 3.30
CA VAL A 274 -1.69 19.62 4.66
C VAL A 274 -0.70 18.81 5.50
N ARG A 275 -0.79 17.47 5.51
CA ARG A 275 0.16 16.59 6.24
C ARG A 275 1.60 16.78 5.76
N THR A 276 1.81 16.97 4.46
CA THR A 276 3.13 17.25 3.88
C THR A 276 3.67 18.58 4.38
N LEU A 277 2.87 19.65 4.32
CA LEU A 277 3.26 20.96 4.84
C LEU A 277 3.60 20.87 6.33
N ARG A 278 2.79 20.17 7.14
CA ARG A 278 3.07 19.98 8.57
C ARG A 278 4.43 19.34 8.80
N SER A 279 4.79 18.31 8.03
CA SER A 279 6.09 17.65 8.12
C SER A 279 7.22 18.59 7.71
N GLU A 280 7.08 19.30 6.59
CA GLU A 280 8.04 20.29 6.09
C GLU A 280 8.27 21.43 7.10
N PHE A 281 7.20 21.85 7.78
CA PHE A 281 7.23 22.92 8.77
C PHE A 281 7.56 22.41 10.19
N GLN A 282 7.72 21.10 10.35
CA GLN A 282 7.98 20.43 11.63
C GLN A 282 6.93 20.78 12.70
N ILE A 283 5.67 20.90 12.28
CA ILE A 283 4.55 21.16 13.18
C ILE A 283 4.22 19.87 13.91
N ALA A 284 4.28 19.92 15.25
CA ALA A 284 3.97 18.79 16.10
C ALA A 284 2.54 18.28 15.85
N PRO A 285 2.28 16.96 15.81
CA PRO A 285 0.96 16.40 15.49
C PRO A 285 -0.20 16.90 16.37
N GLU A 286 0.10 17.31 17.61
CA GLU A 286 -0.88 17.76 18.60
C GLU A 286 -1.38 19.19 18.34
N ILE A 287 -0.68 19.96 17.51
CA ILE A 287 -1.06 21.33 17.17
C ILE A 287 -2.12 21.29 16.07
N SER A 288 -3.36 21.67 16.38
CA SER A 288 -4.40 21.82 15.37
C SER A 288 -4.23 23.12 14.58
N ILE A 289 -4.41 23.05 13.25
CA ILE A 289 -4.17 24.18 12.34
C ILE A 289 -5.48 24.63 11.66
N PRO A 290 -5.83 25.93 11.63
CA PRO A 290 -6.97 26.40 10.85
C PRO A 290 -6.70 26.29 9.34
N LEU A 291 -7.70 25.83 8.60
CA LEU A 291 -7.66 25.69 7.14
C LEU A 291 -8.79 26.50 6.49
N SER A 292 -8.52 27.13 5.36
CA SER A 292 -9.56 27.55 4.42
C SER A 292 -9.37 26.89 3.06
N LEU A 293 -10.48 26.54 2.42
CA LEU A 293 -10.54 25.89 1.12
C LEU A 293 -11.20 26.83 0.12
N GLU A 294 -10.52 27.04 -1.00
CA GLU A 294 -11.06 27.68 -2.19
C GLU A 294 -11.17 26.65 -3.30
N PHE A 295 -12.29 26.66 -4.04
CA PHE A 295 -12.53 25.75 -5.16
C PHE A 295 -12.54 26.55 -6.47
N ASP A 296 -11.91 25.99 -7.49
CA ASP A 296 -12.02 26.51 -8.85
C ASP A 296 -13.46 26.34 -9.35
N ASP A 297 -13.92 27.24 -10.23
CA ASP A 297 -15.29 27.18 -10.77
C ASP A 297 -15.58 25.86 -11.51
N SER A 298 -14.54 25.20 -12.04
CA SER A 298 -14.64 23.90 -12.73
C SER A 298 -14.56 22.68 -11.81
N PHE A 299 -14.38 22.86 -10.50
CA PHE A 299 -14.17 21.75 -9.58
C PHE A 299 -15.47 21.05 -9.21
N SER A 300 -15.64 19.82 -9.71
CA SER A 300 -16.86 19.04 -9.57
C SER A 300 -17.10 18.46 -8.17
N HIS A 301 -16.05 18.37 -7.33
CA HIS A 301 -16.13 17.69 -6.03
C HIS A 301 -16.39 18.63 -4.84
N GLY A 302 -16.57 19.94 -5.06
CA GLY A 302 -16.72 20.93 -3.99
C GLY A 302 -17.83 20.60 -2.97
N ARG A 303 -19.00 20.12 -3.43
CA ARG A 303 -20.11 19.71 -2.53
C ARG A 303 -19.76 18.49 -1.68
N PHE A 304 -19.05 17.51 -2.26
CA PHE A 304 -18.62 16.34 -1.50
C PHE A 304 -17.65 16.73 -0.39
N ILE A 305 -16.67 17.59 -0.71
CA ILE A 305 -15.70 18.12 0.25
C ILE A 305 -16.41 18.90 1.37
N GLN A 306 -17.39 19.75 1.03
CA GLN A 306 -18.19 20.48 2.01
C GLN A 306 -18.92 19.55 3.00
N ASN A 307 -19.48 18.45 2.50
CA ASN A 307 -20.15 17.46 3.35
C ASN A 307 -19.18 16.65 4.24
N HIS A 308 -17.87 16.67 3.94
CA HIS A 308 -16.84 15.90 4.65
C HIS A 308 -15.80 16.78 5.35
N ILE A 309 -16.16 18.02 5.69
CA ILE A 309 -15.29 18.96 6.42
C ILE A 309 -14.79 18.35 7.74
N GLU A 310 -15.64 17.69 8.52
CA GLU A 310 -15.24 17.06 9.78
C GLU A 310 -14.20 15.96 9.58
N LEU A 311 -14.32 15.21 8.48
CA LEU A 311 -13.37 14.15 8.12
C LEU A 311 -12.03 14.72 7.70
N ILE A 312 -12.03 15.78 6.89
CA ILE A 312 -10.80 16.51 6.54
C ILE A 312 -10.16 17.08 7.80
N SER A 313 -10.95 17.66 8.69
CA SER A 313 -10.47 18.23 9.95
C SER A 313 -9.77 17.19 10.81
N LEU A 314 -10.40 16.02 11.01
CA LEU A 314 -9.81 14.90 11.73
C LEU A 314 -8.50 14.43 11.08
N LEU A 315 -8.52 14.15 9.77
CA LEU A 315 -7.40 13.50 9.10
C LEU A 315 -6.22 14.45 8.89
N ALA A 316 -6.47 15.74 8.64
CA ALA A 316 -5.44 16.76 8.48
C ALA A 316 -4.91 17.31 9.81
N GLY A 317 -5.59 17.03 10.94
CA GLY A 317 -5.28 17.65 12.23
C GLY A 317 -5.60 19.15 12.22
N ALA A 318 -6.77 19.52 11.70
CA ALA A 318 -7.22 20.89 11.63
C ALA A 318 -8.04 21.30 12.86
N SER A 319 -8.01 22.58 13.22
CA SER A 319 -8.92 23.13 14.25
C SER A 319 -10.27 23.55 13.66
N SER A 320 -10.26 23.95 12.39
CA SER A 320 -11.42 24.36 11.63
C SER A 320 -11.10 24.23 10.14
N VAL A 321 -12.13 23.99 9.32
CA VAL A 321 -12.04 24.02 7.86
C VAL A 321 -13.18 24.88 7.35
N LEU A 322 -12.86 25.99 6.70
CA LEU A 322 -13.83 26.94 6.15
C LEU A 322 -13.77 26.95 4.63
N ILE A 323 -14.89 27.21 3.97
CA ILE A 323 -14.89 27.49 2.53
C ILE A 323 -14.86 29.02 2.36
N ALA A 324 -13.74 29.55 1.87
CA ALA A 324 -13.51 30.99 1.74
C ALA A 324 -12.64 31.27 0.52
N LYS A 325 -12.81 32.46 -0.09
CA LYS A 325 -12.00 32.89 -1.23
C LYS A 325 -10.75 33.64 -0.78
N GLY A 326 -9.62 33.31 -1.39
CA GLY A 326 -8.35 33.98 -1.24
C GLY A 326 -7.60 33.65 0.05
N PRO A 327 -6.27 33.86 0.05
CA PRO A 327 -5.44 33.59 1.20
C PRO A 327 -5.75 34.57 2.34
N GLU A 328 -5.86 34.05 3.55
CA GLU A 328 -5.83 34.90 4.74
C GLU A 328 -4.39 35.37 5.01
N LYS A 329 -4.24 36.57 5.59
CA LYS A 329 -2.92 37.15 5.83
C LYS A 329 -2.11 36.26 6.79
N GLY A 330 -0.98 35.73 6.32
CA GLY A 330 -0.14 34.79 7.10
C GLY A 330 -0.53 33.32 6.95
N SER A 331 -1.25 32.99 5.87
CA SER A 331 -1.46 31.61 5.43
C SER A 331 -0.47 31.22 4.33
N VAL A 332 -0.23 29.92 4.21
CA VAL A 332 0.53 29.31 3.10
C VAL A 332 -0.47 28.62 2.18
N SER A 333 -0.38 28.85 0.88
CA SER A 333 -1.32 28.32 -0.10
C SER A 333 -0.79 27.04 -0.73
N LEU A 334 -1.59 25.98 -0.68
CA LEU A 334 -1.28 24.68 -1.26
C LEU A 334 -2.24 24.42 -2.41
N VAL A 335 -1.73 24.46 -3.63
CA VAL A 335 -2.52 24.22 -4.84
C VAL A 335 -2.70 22.72 -5.04
N GLY A 336 -3.96 22.30 -5.18
CA GLY A 336 -4.34 20.95 -5.58
C GLY A 336 -5.09 20.96 -6.91
N SER A 337 -5.61 19.79 -7.29
CA SER A 337 -6.32 19.60 -8.55
C SER A 337 -7.74 20.20 -8.51
N GLY A 338 -7.86 21.49 -8.84
CA GLY A 338 -9.15 22.21 -8.87
C GLY A 338 -9.50 22.93 -7.55
N PHE A 339 -8.57 23.02 -6.61
CA PHE A 339 -8.77 23.68 -5.33
C PHE A 339 -7.46 24.25 -4.79
N THR A 340 -7.56 25.19 -3.86
CA THR A 340 -6.44 25.70 -3.08
C THR A 340 -6.75 25.58 -1.59
N VAL A 341 -5.79 25.06 -0.81
CA VAL A 341 -5.87 25.00 0.65
C VAL A 341 -4.98 26.10 1.22
N HIS A 342 -5.55 27.03 1.98
CA HIS A 342 -4.77 28.01 2.73
C HIS A 342 -4.61 27.55 4.17
N VAL A 343 -3.37 27.36 4.60
CA VAL A 343 -3.01 26.84 5.92
C VAL A 343 -2.54 27.98 6.82
N GLN A 344 -3.26 28.26 7.90
CA GLN A 344 -2.93 29.35 8.81
C GLN A 344 -1.85 28.95 9.81
N VAL A 345 -0.60 29.33 9.52
CA VAL A 345 0.55 28.97 10.37
C VAL A 345 0.98 30.10 11.31
N ARG A 346 0.49 31.33 11.08
CA ARG A 346 0.83 32.49 11.90
C ARG A 346 0.21 32.38 13.28
N GLY A 347 1.02 32.57 14.33
CA GLY A 347 0.61 32.40 15.72
C GLY A 347 0.79 30.97 16.27
N LEU A 348 1.05 29.98 15.40
CA LEU A 348 1.39 28.62 15.80
C LEU A 348 2.90 28.38 15.84
N LEU A 349 3.66 29.15 15.07
CA LEU A 349 5.11 29.02 14.91
C LEU A 349 5.81 30.38 15.03
N ASP A 350 7.09 30.33 15.39
CA ASP A 350 8.00 31.46 15.21
C ASP A 350 8.32 31.60 13.71
N ILE A 351 7.58 32.51 13.05
CA ILE A 351 7.67 32.75 11.61
C ILE A 351 9.06 33.22 11.20
N ALA A 352 9.72 34.04 12.02
CA ALA A 352 11.07 34.52 11.70
C ALA A 352 12.08 33.36 11.70
N LYS A 353 12.00 32.47 12.69
CA LYS A 353 12.83 31.26 12.75
C LYS A 353 12.50 30.27 11.63
N LEU A 354 11.22 30.15 11.26
CA LEU A 354 10.78 29.31 10.14
C LEU A 354 11.35 29.83 8.81
N ILE A 355 11.23 31.13 8.55
CA ILE A 355 11.77 31.77 7.34
C ILE A 355 13.29 31.60 7.27
N ASP A 356 14.04 31.81 8.35
CA ASP A 356 15.50 31.58 8.39
C ASP A 356 15.85 30.13 8.03
N ARG A 357 15.13 29.16 8.60
CA ARG A 357 15.34 27.74 8.29
C ARG A 357 15.04 27.42 6.82
N LEU A 358 13.87 27.82 6.32
CA LEU A 358 13.47 27.57 4.93
C LEU A 358 14.43 28.25 3.95
N SER A 359 14.92 29.46 4.28
CA SER A 359 15.91 30.19 3.48
C SER A 359 17.23 29.44 3.38
N ARG A 360 17.73 28.88 4.50
CA ARG A 360 18.94 28.04 4.51
C ARG A 360 18.74 26.75 3.72
N GLU A 361 17.55 26.16 3.77
CA GLU A 361 17.24 24.97 2.98
C GLU A 361 17.19 25.30 1.48
N ALA A 362 16.53 26.40 1.10
CA ALA A 362 16.47 26.88 -0.28
C ALA A 362 17.88 27.18 -0.82
N GLU A 363 18.76 27.79 -0.02
CA GLU A 363 20.14 28.05 -0.41
C GLU A 363 20.94 26.76 -0.63
N ARG A 364 20.75 25.73 0.22
CA ARG A 364 21.36 24.41 0.04
C ARG A 364 20.89 23.73 -1.24
N GLU A 365 19.59 23.76 -1.53
CA GLU A 365 19.02 23.21 -2.76
C GLU A 365 19.54 23.97 -3.99
N ARG A 366 19.61 25.31 -3.96
CA ARG A 366 20.21 26.12 -5.03
C ARG A 366 21.67 25.74 -5.28
N ALA A 367 22.48 25.59 -4.23
CA ALA A 367 23.87 25.16 -4.36
C ALA A 367 23.99 23.74 -4.96
N TYR A 368 23.05 22.84 -4.63
CA TYR A 368 23.00 21.50 -5.21
C TYR A 368 22.55 21.50 -6.68
N ILE A 369 21.56 22.32 -7.03
CA ILE A 369 21.12 22.57 -8.42
C ILE A 369 22.31 23.03 -9.27
N GLU A 370 23.11 23.99 -8.79
CA GLU A 370 24.28 24.47 -9.54
C GLU A 370 25.35 23.39 -9.74
N LYS A 371 25.55 22.51 -8.75
CA LYS A 371 26.42 21.33 -8.90
C LYS A 371 25.88 20.37 -9.97
N LEU A 372 24.58 20.10 -9.96
CA LEU A 372 23.94 19.22 -10.95
C LEU A 372 23.99 19.82 -12.35
N LYS A 373 23.69 21.12 -12.51
CA LYS A 373 23.83 21.84 -13.79
C LYS A 373 25.27 21.80 -14.31
N THR A 374 26.26 22.04 -13.44
CA THR A 374 27.68 21.98 -13.82
C THR A 374 28.06 20.58 -14.30
N LYS A 375 27.62 19.53 -13.59
CA LYS A 375 27.86 18.13 -13.96
C LYS A 375 27.18 17.76 -15.28
N LEU A 376 25.92 18.15 -15.46
CA LEU A 376 25.15 17.91 -16.69
C LEU A 376 25.58 18.80 -17.86
N GLY A 377 26.30 19.90 -17.61
CA GLY A 377 26.93 20.75 -18.62
C GLY A 377 28.34 20.28 -19.03
N ASN A 378 28.93 19.33 -18.32
CA ASN A 378 30.25 18.81 -18.63
C ASN A 378 30.19 17.80 -19.79
N GLN A 379 30.68 18.21 -20.96
CA GLN A 379 30.75 17.40 -22.18
C GLN A 379 31.50 16.05 -21.98
N THR A 380 32.49 16.01 -21.10
CA THR A 380 33.23 14.76 -20.78
C THR A 380 32.35 13.78 -20.00
N PHE A 381 31.52 14.29 -19.09
CA PHE A 381 30.57 13.45 -18.34
C PHE A 381 29.45 12.92 -19.25
N LEU A 382 28.87 13.79 -20.09
CA LEU A 382 27.80 13.40 -21.00
C LEU A 382 28.22 12.34 -22.03
N SER A 383 29.48 12.38 -22.47
CA SER A 383 30.02 11.44 -23.46
C SER A 383 30.52 10.13 -22.86
N SER A 384 30.85 10.09 -21.56
CA SER A 384 31.42 8.90 -20.90
C SER A 384 30.46 8.17 -19.96
N ALA A 385 29.43 8.84 -19.43
CA ALA A 385 28.49 8.24 -18.50
C ALA A 385 27.41 7.41 -19.23
N PRO A 386 27.00 6.25 -18.69
CA PRO A 386 25.85 5.51 -19.18
C PRO A 386 24.56 6.35 -19.17
N THR A 387 23.69 6.15 -20.16
CA THR A 387 22.43 6.91 -20.34
C THR A 387 21.55 6.93 -19.09
N HIS A 388 21.38 5.78 -18.43
CA HIS A 388 20.57 5.66 -17.21
C HIS A 388 21.09 6.52 -16.04
N ILE A 389 22.42 6.77 -15.98
CA ILE A 389 23.01 7.65 -14.97
C ILE A 389 22.69 9.10 -15.32
N ILE A 390 22.80 9.48 -16.59
CA ILE A 390 22.48 10.84 -17.07
C ILE A 390 21.00 11.16 -16.80
N GLU A 391 20.10 10.23 -17.12
CA GLU A 391 18.65 10.38 -16.86
C GLU A 391 18.37 10.56 -15.38
N LYS A 392 18.98 9.74 -14.51
CA LYS A 392 18.84 9.87 -13.05
C LYS A 392 19.34 11.21 -12.52
N GLU A 393 20.40 11.77 -13.10
CA GLU A 393 20.89 13.10 -12.71
C GLU A 393 19.99 14.24 -13.22
N LYS A 394 19.37 14.08 -14.41
CA LYS A 394 18.35 15.01 -14.90
C LYS A 394 17.09 15.00 -14.03
N GLU A 395 16.63 13.82 -13.63
CA GLU A 395 15.50 13.66 -12.73
C GLU A 395 15.76 14.36 -11.38
N LYS A 396 16.95 14.14 -10.79
CA LYS A 396 17.37 14.86 -9.57
C LYS A 396 17.35 16.38 -9.76
N LEU A 397 17.81 16.89 -10.90
CA LEU A 397 17.80 18.33 -11.18
C LEU A 397 16.37 18.87 -11.20
N THR A 398 15.46 18.22 -11.92
CA THR A 398 14.06 18.62 -11.98
C THR A 398 13.40 18.62 -10.59
N LEU A 399 13.64 17.58 -9.80
CA LEU A 399 13.11 17.47 -8.43
C LEU A 399 13.65 18.58 -7.51
N SER A 400 14.97 18.83 -7.53
CA SER A 400 15.55 19.90 -6.72
C SER A 400 15.09 21.28 -7.15
N MET A 401 14.91 21.53 -8.45
CA MET A 401 14.37 22.80 -8.95
C MET A 401 12.93 23.02 -8.46
N ALA A 402 12.07 22.00 -8.55
CA ALA A 402 10.71 22.08 -8.03
C ALA A 402 10.69 22.35 -6.51
N LYS A 403 11.57 21.67 -5.76
CA LYS A 403 11.70 21.88 -4.31
C LYS A 403 12.17 23.30 -3.97
N ALA A 404 13.17 23.83 -4.67
CA ALA A 404 13.65 25.20 -4.44
C ALA A 404 12.57 26.25 -4.71
N ALA A 405 11.85 26.13 -5.84
CA ALA A 405 10.74 27.02 -6.17
C ALA A 405 9.62 26.98 -5.11
N LYS A 406 9.30 25.78 -4.61
CA LYS A 406 8.32 25.59 -3.54
C LYS A 406 8.75 26.26 -2.23
N LEU A 407 10.01 26.11 -1.83
CA LEU A 407 10.55 26.76 -0.62
C LEU A 407 10.54 28.29 -0.74
N GLU A 408 10.86 28.82 -1.91
CA GLU A 408 10.84 30.26 -2.19
C GLU A 408 9.42 30.83 -2.09
N LEU A 409 8.43 30.12 -2.66
CA LEU A 409 7.02 30.48 -2.53
C LEU A 409 6.59 30.53 -1.06
N TYR A 410 6.96 29.52 -0.26
CA TYR A 410 6.66 29.53 1.18
C TYR A 410 7.29 30.73 1.89
N ILE A 411 8.53 31.09 1.56
CA ILE A 411 9.20 32.26 2.17
C ILE A 411 8.46 33.54 1.79
N GLU A 412 8.04 33.68 0.53
CA GLU A 412 7.27 34.82 0.04
C GLU A 412 5.92 34.95 0.76
N GLU A 413 5.16 33.86 0.89
CA GLU A 413 3.84 33.88 1.55
C GLU A 413 3.92 34.12 3.06
N LEU A 414 5.05 33.76 3.70
CA LEU A 414 5.27 33.95 5.14
C LEU A 414 5.81 35.33 5.51
N SER A 415 6.41 36.05 4.56
CA SER A 415 7.01 37.39 4.75
C SER A 415 5.93 38.47 4.77
#